data_AF-A0A383CGE8-F1
#
_entry.id   AF-A0A383CGE8-F1
#
_cell.length_a   1.000
_cell.length_b   1.000
_cell.length_c   1.000
_cell.angle_alpha   90.00
_cell.angle_beta   90.00
_cell.angle_gamma   90.00
#
_symmetry.space_group_name_H-M   'P 1'
#
loop_
_entity.id
_entity.type
_entity.pdbx_description
1 polymer ?
#
loop_
_entity_poly.entity_id
_entity_poly.type
_entity_poly.pdbx_seq_one_letter_code
_entity_poly.pdbx_strand_id
1 'polypeptide(L)'
;MNQNEHRFKAGAAGLVVDPPLGLPLSGVVSRDRPAESRLAPLEVTAAAFELESTRLILCGVDTIAIQSPEVDELRSEVAKSTGADPAGILLNWNHTHHSPTGCRSFCGLLGERDPEPPQGLLTYIEYLHARIVEACRLACEALEPAWVRWGLGHLDEAVNRRQRDSDGNVTKIGWNPEGLLDRSVPVLQALRSDD
;
A
#
# COMPACT_ATOMS: atom_id res chain seq x y z
N MET A 1 28.87 -19.57 26.78
CA MET A 1 27.44 -19.41 26.52
C MET A 1 27.33 -18.13 25.70
N ASN A 2 27.24 -18.25 24.38
CA ASN A 2 27.39 -17.12 23.45
C ASN A 2 26.19 -16.19 23.58
N GLN A 3 26.44 -14.96 24.03
CA GLN A 3 25.49 -13.86 23.94
C GLN A 3 25.65 -13.19 22.57
N ASN A 4 24.61 -13.31 21.74
CA ASN A 4 24.35 -12.66 20.44
C ASN A 4 24.08 -13.64 19.30
N GLU A 5 23.17 -14.61 19.50
CA GLU A 5 22.35 -15.01 18.36
C GLU A 5 21.33 -13.89 18.13
N HIS A 6 21.48 -13.14 17.03
CA HIS A 6 20.49 -12.15 16.61
C HIS A 6 19.19 -12.89 16.30
N ARG A 7 18.26 -12.88 17.25
CA ARG A 7 16.97 -13.57 17.13
C ARG A 7 16.00 -12.83 16.22
N PHE A 8 16.26 -11.53 15.98
CA PHE A 8 15.47 -10.69 15.11
C PHE A 8 16.08 -10.67 13.71
N LYS A 9 15.23 -10.85 12.70
CA LYS A 9 15.59 -10.75 11.28
C LYS A 9 14.66 -9.79 10.58
N ALA A 10 15.18 -9.15 9.54
CA ALA A 10 14.39 -8.34 8.62
C ALA A 10 14.76 -8.69 7.19
N GLY A 11 13.80 -8.53 6.28
CA GLY A 11 13.98 -8.69 4.85
C GLY A 11 13.07 -7.73 4.10
N ALA A 12 13.46 -7.33 2.90
CA ALA A 12 12.68 -6.40 2.11
C ALA A 12 12.72 -6.77 0.63
N ALA A 13 11.66 -6.45 -0.09
CA ALA A 13 11.57 -6.60 -1.54
C ALA A 13 10.72 -5.48 -2.13
N GLY A 14 11.02 -5.10 -3.37
CA GLY A 14 10.29 -4.09 -4.13
C GLY A 14 10.15 -4.53 -5.58
N LEU A 15 8.97 -4.33 -6.16
CA LEU A 15 8.64 -4.77 -7.50
C LEU A 15 7.81 -3.73 -8.22
N VAL A 16 8.20 -3.45 -9.47
CA VAL A 16 7.43 -2.58 -10.36
C VAL A 16 6.17 -3.31 -10.82
N VAL A 17 5.03 -2.64 -10.73
CA VAL A 17 3.69 -3.14 -11.07
C VAL A 17 2.98 -2.23 -12.08
N ASP A 18 3.75 -1.79 -13.05
CA ASP A 18 3.36 -0.84 -14.07
C ASP A 18 2.21 -1.38 -14.95
N PRO A 19 1.04 -0.72 -14.99
CA PRO A 19 -0.06 -1.13 -15.87
C PRO A 19 0.24 -0.78 -17.33
N PRO A 20 -0.37 -1.48 -18.30
CA PRO A 20 -0.48 -0.99 -19.66
C PRO A 20 -1.14 0.40 -19.72
N LEU A 21 -0.70 1.25 -20.64
CA LEU A 21 -1.41 2.49 -20.95
C LEU A 21 -2.79 2.20 -21.53
N GLY A 22 -3.70 3.17 -21.43
CA GLY A 22 -5.08 3.04 -21.90
C GLY A 22 -6.06 2.44 -20.88
N LEU A 23 -5.57 1.99 -19.71
CA LEU A 23 -6.46 1.57 -18.64
C LEU A 23 -7.11 2.76 -17.91
N PRO A 24 -8.35 2.62 -17.44
CA PRO A 24 -8.99 3.64 -16.62
C PRO A 24 -8.27 3.77 -15.28
N LEU A 25 -8.15 5.00 -14.82
CA LEU A 25 -7.53 5.32 -13.53
C LEU A 25 -8.63 5.64 -12.51
N SER A 26 -8.44 5.30 -11.24
CA SER A 26 -9.47 5.47 -10.18
C SER A 26 -9.24 6.66 -9.24
N GLY A 27 -10.31 7.20 -8.66
CA GLY A 27 -10.27 8.17 -7.55
C GLY A 27 -10.52 9.65 -7.88
N VAL A 28 -10.26 10.13 -9.10
CA VAL A 28 -10.55 11.53 -9.46
C VAL A 28 -11.96 11.65 -10.03
N VAL A 29 -12.78 12.50 -9.40
CA VAL A 29 -14.13 12.78 -9.89
C VAL A 29 -14.07 13.45 -11.25
N SER A 30 -14.86 12.96 -12.21
CA SER A 30 -14.99 13.49 -13.58
C SER A 30 -13.75 13.40 -14.45
N ARG A 31 -12.80 12.50 -14.14
CA ARG A 31 -11.74 12.13 -15.08
C ARG A 31 -12.34 11.25 -16.18
N ASP A 32 -12.25 11.72 -17.42
CA ASP A 32 -12.79 11.08 -18.62
C ASP A 32 -11.69 10.48 -19.52
N ARG A 33 -10.42 10.62 -19.15
CA ARG A 33 -9.27 10.09 -19.89
C ARG A 33 -8.59 8.91 -19.19
N PRO A 34 -8.15 7.88 -19.95
CA PRO A 34 -7.38 6.78 -19.42
C PRO A 34 -5.91 7.20 -19.14
N ALA A 35 -5.10 6.27 -18.66
CA ALA A 35 -3.66 6.48 -18.53
C ALA A 35 -2.98 6.71 -19.90
N GLU A 36 -2.51 7.93 -20.15
CA GLU A 36 -1.84 8.32 -21.40
C GLU A 36 -0.30 8.30 -21.28
N SER A 37 0.23 8.41 -20.07
CA SER A 37 1.67 8.44 -19.80
C SER A 37 1.98 7.97 -18.37
N ARG A 38 3.28 7.78 -18.10
CA ARG A 38 3.81 7.38 -16.80
C ARG A 38 4.79 8.44 -16.31
N LEU A 39 4.56 8.97 -15.11
CA LEU A 39 5.47 9.91 -14.45
C LEU A 39 6.57 9.19 -13.66
N ALA A 40 6.21 8.11 -12.97
CA ALA A 40 7.07 7.30 -12.12
C ALA A 40 6.56 5.83 -12.14
N PRO A 41 7.39 4.84 -11.78
CA PRO A 41 6.91 3.47 -11.61
C PRO A 41 5.85 3.40 -10.51
N LEU A 42 4.89 2.49 -10.67
CA LEU A 42 4.05 2.04 -9.57
C LEU A 42 4.70 0.81 -8.95
N GLU A 43 4.70 0.72 -7.63
CA GLU A 43 5.43 -0.32 -6.92
C GLU A 43 4.57 -1.09 -5.91
N VAL A 44 4.99 -2.33 -5.68
CA VAL A 44 4.67 -3.10 -4.47
C VAL A 44 5.98 -3.23 -3.70
N THR A 45 5.99 -2.80 -2.45
CA THR A 45 7.11 -2.94 -1.52
C THR A 45 6.69 -3.74 -0.31
N ALA A 46 7.52 -4.65 0.16
CA ALA A 46 7.25 -5.45 1.34
C ALA A 46 8.46 -5.45 2.27
N ALA A 47 8.17 -5.34 3.58
CA ALA A 47 9.11 -5.56 4.65
C ALA A 47 8.61 -6.73 5.51
N ALA A 48 9.45 -7.74 5.68
CA ALA A 48 9.21 -8.87 6.56
C ALA A 48 10.09 -8.76 7.80
N PHE A 49 9.54 -9.12 8.95
CA PHE A 49 10.25 -9.18 10.22
C PHE A 49 10.00 -10.55 10.85
N GLU A 50 11.04 -11.16 11.42
CA GLU A 50 10.95 -12.44 12.10
C GLU A 50 11.60 -12.35 13.48
N LEU A 51 10.87 -12.74 14.51
CA LEU A 51 11.42 -13.00 15.84
C LEU A 51 10.99 -14.40 16.25
N GLU A 52 11.97 -15.29 16.39
CA GLU A 52 11.72 -16.74 16.60
C GLU A 52 10.86 -17.32 15.46
N SER A 53 9.66 -17.82 15.76
CA SER A 53 8.69 -18.33 14.78
C SER A 53 7.64 -17.29 14.37
N THR A 54 7.62 -16.11 14.98
CA THR A 54 6.62 -15.07 14.69
C THR A 54 7.07 -14.23 13.49
N ARG A 55 6.23 -14.17 12.46
CA ARG A 55 6.46 -13.34 11.26
C ARG A 55 5.47 -12.20 11.18
N LEU A 56 5.98 -11.01 10.90
CA LEU A 56 5.21 -9.82 10.59
C LEU A 56 5.56 -9.35 9.18
N ILE A 57 4.56 -8.96 8.39
CA ILE A 57 4.73 -8.49 7.02
C ILE A 57 3.98 -7.18 6.86
N LEU A 58 4.69 -6.14 6.43
CA LEU A 58 4.14 -4.86 6.03
C LEU A 58 4.32 -4.75 4.51
N CYS A 59 3.23 -4.67 3.77
CA CYS A 59 3.25 -4.54 2.31
C CYS A 59 2.58 -3.23 1.89
N GLY A 60 3.35 -2.33 1.28
CA GLY A 60 2.87 -1.10 0.67
C GLY A 60 2.62 -1.31 -0.83
N VAL A 61 1.48 -0.83 -1.33
CA VAL A 61 1.11 -0.95 -2.74
C VAL A 61 0.63 0.37 -3.27
N ASP A 62 1.12 0.74 -4.44
CA ASP A 62 0.66 1.90 -5.19
C ASP A 62 -0.68 1.60 -5.88
N THR A 63 -1.75 1.72 -5.11
CA THR A 63 -3.12 1.61 -5.57
C THR A 63 -4.05 2.45 -4.70
N ILE A 64 -5.25 2.76 -5.22
CA ILE A 64 -6.26 3.48 -4.45
C ILE A 64 -6.77 2.65 -3.28
N ALA A 65 -7.15 1.40 -3.54
CA ALA A 65 -7.71 0.48 -2.56
C ALA A 65 -7.82 -0.93 -3.15
N ILE A 66 -7.79 -1.92 -2.25
CA ILE A 66 -8.30 -3.28 -2.47
C ILE A 66 -9.20 -3.58 -1.28
N GLN A 67 -10.43 -4.01 -1.55
CA GLN A 67 -11.47 -4.21 -0.52
C GLN A 67 -11.89 -5.68 -0.42
N SER A 68 -12.63 -6.02 0.63
CA SER A 68 -13.23 -7.34 0.79
C SER A 68 -14.24 -7.61 -0.34
N PRO A 69 -14.31 -8.85 -0.85
CA PRO A 69 -13.64 -10.05 -0.34
C PRO A 69 -12.18 -10.22 -0.82
N GLU A 70 -11.76 -9.52 -1.86
CA GLU A 70 -10.46 -9.73 -2.53
C GLU A 70 -9.27 -9.52 -1.58
N VAL A 71 -9.33 -8.54 -0.67
CA VAL A 71 -8.26 -8.33 0.32
C VAL A 71 -8.14 -9.48 1.33
N ASP A 72 -9.25 -10.14 1.67
CA ASP A 72 -9.24 -11.26 2.62
C ASP A 72 -8.66 -12.52 1.98
N GLU A 73 -8.99 -12.76 0.72
CA GLU A 73 -8.39 -13.81 -0.11
C GLU A 73 -6.90 -13.55 -0.29
N LEU A 74 -6.52 -12.31 -0.64
CA LEU A 74 -5.13 -11.91 -0.82
C LEU A 74 -4.31 -12.08 0.47
N ARG A 75 -4.84 -11.66 1.62
CA ARG A 75 -4.17 -11.86 2.92
C ARG A 75 -3.98 -13.35 3.22
N SER A 76 -4.93 -14.20 2.84
CA SER A 76 -4.83 -15.65 2.98
C SER A 76 -3.74 -16.25 2.09
N GLU A 77 -3.61 -15.78 0.85
CA GLU A 77 -2.54 -16.23 -0.07
C GLU A 77 -1.15 -15.73 0.37
N VAL A 78 -1.06 -14.51 0.91
CA VAL A 78 0.18 -14.04 1.55
C VAL A 78 0.54 -14.93 2.74
N ALA A 79 -0.41 -15.25 3.63
CA ALA A 79 -0.15 -16.13 4.77
C ALA A 79 0.36 -17.51 4.32
N LYS A 80 -0.29 -18.14 3.34
CA LYS A 80 0.13 -19.43 2.78
C LYS A 80 1.53 -19.40 2.17
N SER A 81 1.84 -18.37 1.38
CA SER A 81 3.12 -18.26 0.68
C SER A 81 4.31 -17.89 1.58
N THR A 82 4.03 -17.25 2.71
CA THR A 82 5.07 -16.72 3.61
C THR A 82 5.17 -17.48 4.93
N GLY A 83 4.18 -18.32 5.27
CA GLY A 83 4.09 -18.98 6.57
C GLY A 83 3.81 -18.02 7.74
N ALA A 84 3.45 -16.76 7.47
CA ALA A 84 3.05 -15.82 8.50
C ALA A 84 1.62 -16.10 8.98
N ASP A 85 1.35 -15.81 10.25
CA ASP A 85 -0.03 -15.76 10.76
C ASP A 85 -0.78 -14.61 10.07
N PRO A 86 -2.05 -14.79 9.63
CA PRO A 86 -2.84 -13.71 9.05
C PRO A 86 -2.90 -12.42 9.90
N ALA A 87 -2.84 -12.53 11.23
CA ALA A 87 -2.80 -11.38 12.13
C ALA A 87 -1.48 -10.59 12.07
N GLY A 88 -0.41 -11.20 11.56
CA GLY A 88 0.88 -10.57 11.32
C GLY A 88 1.01 -9.87 9.96
N ILE A 89 -0.03 -9.88 9.13
CA ILE A 89 0.01 -9.34 7.76
C ILE A 89 -0.77 -8.04 7.68
N LEU A 90 -0.08 -6.96 7.31
CA LEU A 90 -0.66 -5.66 7.00
C LEU A 90 -0.42 -5.33 5.52
N LEU A 91 -1.51 -5.20 4.77
CA LEU A 91 -1.51 -4.72 3.39
C LEU A 91 -2.00 -3.27 3.40
N ASN A 92 -1.18 -2.36 2.88
CA ASN A 92 -1.41 -0.92 2.90
C ASN A 92 -1.44 -0.36 1.49
N TRP A 93 -2.46 0.44 1.21
CA TRP A 93 -2.62 1.16 -0.06
C TRP A 93 -2.17 2.60 0.15
N ASN A 94 -1.26 3.11 -0.69
CA ASN A 94 -0.82 4.52 -0.58
C ASN A 94 -1.93 5.52 -0.97
N HIS A 95 -3.07 5.02 -1.46
CA HIS A 95 -4.23 5.78 -1.88
C HIS A 95 -3.96 6.72 -3.07
N THR A 96 -3.10 6.31 -3.99
CA THR A 96 -2.85 7.07 -5.23
C THR A 96 -4.08 7.06 -6.14
N HIS A 97 -4.36 8.22 -6.74
CA HIS A 97 -5.41 8.38 -7.75
C HIS A 97 -4.87 8.28 -9.19
N HIS A 98 -3.59 7.94 -9.35
CA HIS A 98 -2.88 7.84 -10.62
C HIS A 98 -2.55 6.38 -11.00
N SER A 99 -3.33 5.42 -10.49
CA SER A 99 -3.29 4.02 -10.88
C SER A 99 -4.68 3.53 -11.34
N PRO A 100 -4.75 2.42 -12.09
CA PRO A 100 -5.98 1.63 -12.17
C PRO A 100 -6.38 1.14 -10.77
N THR A 101 -7.64 0.72 -10.63
CA THR A 101 -8.11 0.10 -9.39
C THR A 101 -7.38 -1.22 -9.12
N GLY A 102 -7.20 -1.54 -7.84
CA GLY A 102 -6.61 -2.80 -7.39
C GLY A 102 -7.62 -3.90 -7.12
N CYS A 103 -8.93 -3.66 -7.26
CA CYS A 103 -9.95 -4.69 -7.08
C CYS A 103 -11.14 -4.56 -8.03
N ARG A 104 -11.82 -5.68 -8.30
CA ARG A 104 -12.96 -5.75 -9.24
C ARG A 104 -14.21 -5.08 -8.70
N SER A 105 -14.29 -4.97 -7.38
CA SER A 105 -15.39 -4.40 -6.62
C SER A 105 -15.43 -2.86 -6.65
N PHE A 106 -14.36 -2.21 -7.12
CA PHE A 106 -14.19 -0.76 -7.06
C PHE A 106 -13.76 -0.21 -8.43
N CYS A 107 -14.70 0.11 -9.32
CA CYS A 107 -14.35 0.57 -10.69
C CYS A 107 -14.95 1.93 -11.08
N GLY A 108 -15.97 2.42 -10.36
CA GLY A 108 -16.74 3.61 -10.68
C GLY A 108 -16.39 4.85 -9.85
N LEU A 109 -16.95 5.99 -10.26
CA LEU A 109 -16.72 7.35 -9.74
C LEU A 109 -16.85 7.50 -8.21
N LEU A 110 -17.75 6.72 -7.60
CA LEU A 110 -18.04 6.71 -6.16
C LEU A 110 -17.67 5.37 -5.49
N GLY A 111 -16.84 4.56 -6.15
CA GLY A 111 -16.61 3.17 -5.75
C GLY A 111 -17.72 2.23 -6.20
N GLU A 112 -18.50 2.63 -7.21
CA GLU A 112 -19.52 1.78 -7.82
C GLU A 112 -18.86 0.66 -8.62
N ARG A 113 -19.53 -0.48 -8.76
CA ARG A 113 -19.06 -1.55 -9.64
C ARG A 113 -19.33 -1.14 -11.08
N ASP A 114 -18.31 -1.17 -11.93
CA ASP A 114 -18.51 -1.12 -13.38
C ASP A 114 -19.11 -2.48 -13.79
N PRO A 115 -20.30 -2.53 -14.40
CA PRO A 115 -20.89 -3.80 -14.81
C PRO A 115 -20.06 -4.51 -15.89
N GLU A 116 -19.28 -3.78 -16.69
CA GLU A 116 -18.54 -4.30 -17.84
C GLU A 116 -17.09 -3.77 -17.83
N PRO A 117 -16.27 -4.10 -16.81
CA PRO A 117 -14.91 -3.60 -16.71
C PRO A 117 -14.07 -4.11 -17.90
N PRO A 118 -13.16 -3.29 -18.46
CA PRO A 118 -12.31 -3.73 -19.56
C PRO A 118 -11.50 -4.98 -19.18
N GLN A 119 -11.40 -5.96 -20.08
CA GLN A 119 -10.65 -7.19 -19.81
C GLN A 119 -9.19 -6.92 -19.40
N GLY A 120 -8.55 -5.90 -19.99
CA GLY A 120 -7.20 -5.49 -19.62
C GLY A 120 -7.09 -4.99 -18.17
N LEU A 121 -8.14 -4.39 -17.62
CA LEU A 121 -8.20 -3.99 -16.22
C LEU A 121 -8.26 -5.23 -15.31
N LEU A 122 -9.10 -6.21 -15.64
CA LEU A 122 -9.20 -7.45 -14.88
C LEU A 122 -7.87 -8.21 -14.85
N THR A 123 -7.19 -8.29 -15.99
CA THR A 123 -5.86 -8.90 -16.07
C THR A 123 -4.83 -8.14 -15.25
N TYR A 124 -4.90 -6.80 -15.21
CA TYR A 124 -4.01 -6.00 -14.37
C TYR A 124 -4.27 -6.22 -12.87
N ILE A 125 -5.53 -6.34 -12.45
CA ILE A 125 -5.88 -6.64 -11.06
C ILE A 125 -5.29 -7.99 -10.63
N GLU A 126 -5.45 -9.03 -11.44
CA GLU A 126 -4.89 -10.37 -11.17
C GLU A 126 -3.35 -10.33 -11.10
N TYR A 127 -2.73 -9.61 -12.04
CA TYR A 127 -1.29 -9.37 -12.03
C TYR A 127 -0.84 -8.66 -10.74
N LEU A 128 -1.54 -7.59 -10.33
CA LEU A 128 -1.22 -6.85 -9.11
C LEU A 128 -1.33 -7.73 -7.86
N HIS A 129 -2.37 -8.56 -7.75
CA HIS A 129 -2.55 -9.49 -6.62
C HIS A 129 -1.42 -10.51 -6.56
N ALA A 130 -1.08 -11.13 -7.69
CA ALA A 130 0.09 -12.01 -7.77
C ALA A 130 1.38 -11.28 -7.40
N ARG A 131 1.45 -9.96 -7.67
CA ARG A 131 2.60 -9.13 -7.34
C ARG A 131 2.76 -8.80 -5.87
N ILE A 132 1.65 -8.62 -5.18
CA ILE A 132 1.60 -8.47 -3.73
C ILE A 132 2.11 -9.75 -3.05
N VAL A 133 1.57 -10.92 -3.44
CA VAL A 133 1.97 -12.20 -2.85
C VAL A 133 3.46 -12.47 -3.03
N GLU A 134 3.99 -12.30 -4.24
CA GLU A 134 5.40 -12.57 -4.48
C GLU A 134 6.33 -11.52 -3.84
N ALA A 135 5.96 -10.24 -3.76
CA ALA A 135 6.78 -9.27 -3.01
C ALA A 135 6.91 -9.66 -1.53
N CYS A 136 5.80 -10.06 -0.90
CA CYS A 136 5.81 -10.55 0.48
C CYS A 136 6.68 -11.82 0.63
N ARG A 137 6.56 -12.79 -0.29
CA ARG A 137 7.39 -13.99 -0.32
C ARG A 137 8.89 -13.65 -0.45
N LEU A 138 9.25 -12.78 -1.39
CA LEU A 138 10.63 -12.34 -1.61
C LEU A 138 11.20 -11.62 -0.38
N ALA A 139 10.39 -10.78 0.30
CA ALA A 139 10.81 -10.14 1.54
C ALA A 139 11.10 -11.18 2.65
N CYS A 140 10.29 -12.24 2.75
CA CYS A 140 10.57 -13.35 3.68
C CYS A 140 11.80 -14.18 3.29
N GLU A 141 12.06 -14.38 2.00
CA GLU A 141 13.27 -15.07 1.53
C GLU A 141 14.55 -14.27 1.76
N ALA A 142 14.42 -12.94 1.83
CA ALA A 142 15.50 -12.02 2.14
C ALA A 142 15.72 -11.80 3.65
N LEU A 143 15.09 -12.58 4.55
CA LEU A 143 15.27 -12.43 6.00
C LEU A 143 16.71 -12.70 6.42
N GLU A 144 17.35 -11.67 6.98
CA GLU A 144 18.71 -11.73 7.53
C GLU A 144 18.78 -11.07 8.93
N PRO A 145 19.78 -11.40 9.76
CA PRO A 145 19.98 -10.80 11.08
C PRO A 145 19.96 -9.26 11.05
N ALA A 146 19.05 -8.66 11.82
CA ALA A 146 18.83 -7.22 11.79
C ALA A 146 18.48 -6.65 13.18
N TRP A 147 18.51 -5.33 13.27
CA TRP A 147 17.96 -4.56 14.38
C TRP A 147 16.94 -3.56 13.85
N VAL A 148 15.97 -3.17 14.69
CA VAL A 148 15.01 -2.11 14.36
C VAL A 148 15.20 -0.89 15.23
N ARG A 149 15.06 0.28 14.63
CA ARG A 149 14.91 1.55 15.31
C ARG A 149 13.69 2.28 14.78
N TRP A 150 13.08 3.11 15.62
CA TRP A 150 11.96 3.94 15.21
C TRP A 150 12.19 5.39 15.63
N GLY A 151 11.49 6.29 14.95
CA GLY A 151 11.49 7.71 15.26
C GLY A 151 10.18 8.37 14.84
N LEU A 152 9.96 9.59 15.32
CA LEU A 152 8.81 10.41 14.97
C LEU A 152 9.30 11.73 14.38
N GLY A 153 9.06 11.91 13.08
CA GLY A 153 9.28 13.16 12.39
C GLY A 153 8.06 14.08 12.45
N HIS A 154 8.25 15.29 11.93
CA HIS A 154 7.21 16.29 11.75
C HIS A 154 7.29 16.85 10.33
N LEU A 155 6.15 16.95 9.64
CA LEU A 155 6.05 17.54 8.30
C LEU A 155 4.83 18.45 8.18
N ASP A 156 5.03 19.68 7.72
CA ASP A 156 3.99 20.70 7.57
C ASP A 156 3.69 21.00 6.10
N GLU A 157 3.31 19.97 5.35
CA GLU A 157 3.01 20.06 3.90
C GLU A 157 1.54 19.77 3.56
N ALA A 158 0.78 19.24 4.52
CA ALA A 158 -0.62 18.87 4.33
C ALA A 158 -1.56 19.96 4.83
N VAL A 159 -2.76 20.02 4.25
CA VAL A 159 -3.85 20.90 4.71
C VAL A 159 -5.14 20.12 4.81
N ASN A 160 -5.98 20.46 5.80
CA ASN A 160 -7.31 19.90 5.88
C ASN A 160 -8.16 20.42 4.71
N ARG A 161 -8.71 19.51 3.90
CA ARG A 161 -9.46 19.88 2.69
C ARG A 161 -10.90 20.34 2.92
N ARG A 162 -11.36 20.43 4.18
CA ARG A 162 -12.75 20.78 4.56
C ARG A 162 -12.88 22.28 4.80
N GLN A 163 -12.91 23.06 3.71
CA GLN A 163 -13.11 24.51 3.78
C GLN A 163 -14.47 24.82 4.42
N ARG A 164 -14.47 25.75 5.40
CA ARG A 164 -15.68 26.26 6.01
C ARG A 164 -16.15 27.51 5.25
N ASP A 165 -17.44 27.55 4.94
CA ASP A 165 -18.11 28.73 4.41
C ASP A 165 -18.40 29.72 5.56
N SER A 166 -18.90 30.91 5.23
CA SER A 166 -19.12 31.99 6.22
C SER A 166 -20.18 31.63 7.29
N ASP A 167 -21.06 30.68 6.99
CA ASP A 167 -22.06 30.11 7.90
C ASP A 167 -21.53 28.91 8.71
N GLY A 168 -20.26 28.54 8.52
CA GLY A 168 -19.59 27.44 9.21
C GLY A 168 -19.77 26.06 8.56
N ASN A 169 -20.57 25.95 7.50
CA ASN A 169 -20.80 24.71 6.76
C ASN A 169 -19.60 24.30 5.89
N VAL A 170 -19.53 23.04 5.49
CA VAL A 170 -18.50 22.51 4.58
C VAL A 170 -19.18 22.01 3.31
N THR A 171 -19.11 22.79 2.24
CA THR A 171 -19.79 22.47 0.97
C THR A 171 -18.84 22.10 -0.17
N LYS A 172 -17.52 22.30 0.00
CA LYS A 172 -16.52 22.10 -1.06
C LYS A 172 -15.20 21.55 -0.54
N ILE A 173 -14.49 20.89 -1.45
CA ILE A 173 -13.05 20.62 -1.28
C ILE A 173 -12.33 21.97 -1.41
N GLY A 174 -11.58 22.36 -0.38
CA GLY A 174 -10.90 23.65 -0.35
C GLY A 174 -9.86 23.71 0.76
N TRP A 175 -9.41 24.91 1.14
CA TRP A 175 -8.30 25.08 2.08
C TRP A 175 -8.82 25.39 3.49
N ASN A 176 -8.44 24.59 4.49
CA ASN A 176 -8.74 24.85 5.91
C ASN A 176 -7.47 24.64 6.78
N PRO A 177 -6.64 25.68 6.94
CA PRO A 177 -5.40 25.61 7.74
C PRO A 177 -5.66 25.33 9.23
N GLU A 178 -6.79 25.82 9.75
CA GLU A 178 -7.20 25.66 11.15
C GLU A 178 -7.86 24.29 11.42
N GLY A 179 -8.04 23.48 10.38
CA GLY A 179 -8.59 22.14 10.49
C GLY A 179 -7.64 21.18 11.19
N LEU A 180 -8.21 20.11 11.77
CA LEU A 180 -7.40 19.04 12.35
C LEU A 180 -6.51 18.42 11.26
N LEU A 181 -5.24 18.27 11.60
CA LEU A 181 -4.21 17.69 10.76
C LEU A 181 -3.25 16.88 11.63
N ASP A 182 -2.92 15.67 11.18
CA ASP A 182 -1.80 14.92 11.73
C ASP A 182 -0.54 15.29 10.95
N ARG A 183 0.44 15.86 11.66
CA ARG A 183 1.75 16.24 11.11
C ARG A 183 2.85 15.25 11.48
N SER A 184 2.50 14.18 12.18
CA SER A 184 3.44 13.20 12.63
C SER A 184 3.87 12.28 11.48
N VAL A 185 5.16 11.99 11.39
CA VAL A 185 5.73 11.08 10.40
C VAL A 185 6.46 9.96 11.15
N PRO A 186 5.78 8.87 11.53
CA PRO A 186 6.43 7.74 12.16
C PRO A 186 7.33 7.03 11.15
N VAL A 187 8.56 6.74 11.54
CA VAL A 187 9.54 6.03 10.71
C VAL A 187 10.04 4.81 11.48
N LEU A 188 10.00 3.66 10.82
CA LEU A 188 10.65 2.43 11.28
C LEU A 188 11.76 2.09 10.30
N GLN A 189 12.95 1.77 10.82
CA GLN A 189 14.07 1.34 10.03
C GLN A 189 14.60 0.01 10.55
N ALA A 190 14.76 -0.95 9.64
CA ALA A 190 15.60 -2.13 9.87
C ALA A 190 17.02 -1.85 9.38
N LEU A 191 18.00 -2.25 10.17
CA LEU A 191 19.43 -2.15 9.88
C LEU A 191 20.02 -3.55 9.91
N ARG A 192 20.92 -3.84 8.97
CA ARG A 192 21.70 -5.06 9.05
C ARG A 192 22.61 -5.01 10.29
N SER A 193 23.05 -6.18 10.73
CA SER A 193 23.89 -6.26 11.94
C SER A 193 25.30 -5.68 11.75
N ASP A 194 25.69 -5.38 10.50
CA ASP A 194 26.98 -4.80 10.09
C ASP A 194 26.92 -3.32 9.71
N ASP A 195 25.74 -2.68 9.75
CA ASP A 195 25.50 -1.24 9.54
C ASP A 195 25.40 -0.45 10.87
#